data_AF-A0A8E3SA60-F1
#
_entry.id   AF-A0A8E3SA60-F1
#
_cell.length_a   1.000
_cell.length_b   1.000
_cell.length_c   1.000
_cell.angle_alpha   90.00
_cell.angle_beta   90.00
_cell.angle_gamma   90.00
#
_symmetry.space_group_name_H-M   'P 1'
#
loop_
_entity.id
_entity.type
_entity.pdbx_description
1 polymer ?
#
loop_
_entity_poly.entity_id
_entity_poly.type
_entity_poly.pdbx_seq_one_letter_code
_entity_poly.pdbx_strand_id
1 'polypeptide(L)' 'MTKYTQCFKQQVLDIYLQHGKNRSLIRRYFQLSPTTLNRWIAKFNHNRINGLAVLGKK' A
#
# COMPACT_ATOMS: atom_id res chain seq x y z
N MET A 1 -2.87 -8.76 -17.86
CA MET A 1 -1.87 -9.24 -16.87
C MET A 1 -1.53 -8.10 -15.91
N THR A 2 -1.66 -8.29 -14.60
CA THR A 2 -1.21 -7.26 -13.66
C THR A 2 0.32 -7.28 -13.59
N LYS A 3 0.97 -6.20 -14.06
CA LYS A 3 2.43 -5.98 -14.03
C LYS A 3 3.09 -6.23 -12.66
N TYR A 4 2.31 -6.18 -11.59
CA TYR A 4 2.76 -6.38 -10.21
C TYR A 4 1.90 -7.45 -9.53
N THR A 5 2.57 -8.45 -8.95
CA THR A 5 1.92 -9.52 -8.17
C THR A 5 1.37 -8.98 -6.86
N GLN A 6 0.41 -9.70 -6.26
CA GLN A 6 -0.17 -9.30 -4.98
C GLN A 6 0.87 -9.32 -3.84
N CYS A 7 1.74 -10.34 -3.82
CA CYS A 7 2.83 -10.44 -2.83
C CYS A 7 3.77 -9.24 -2.91
N PHE A 8 4.16 -8.81 -4.12
CA PHE A 8 5.00 -7.62 -4.29
C PHE A 8 4.34 -6.35 -3.76
N LYS A 9 3.05 -6.14 -4.06
CA LYS A 9 2.29 -4.99 -3.53
C LYS A 9 2.25 -4.99 -2.01
N GLN A 10 2.11 -6.17 -1.40
CA GLN A 10 2.07 -6.30 0.06
C GLN A 10 3.43 -5.94 0.68
N GLN A 11 4.54 -6.46 0.15
CA GLN A 11 5.88 -6.11 0.61
C GLN A 11 6.15 -4.60 0.56
N VAL A 12 5.76 -3.95 -0.55
CA VAL A 12 5.92 -2.49 -0.70
C VAL A 12 5.15 -1.73 0.38
N LEU A 13 3.92 -2.17 0.71
CA LEU A 13 3.09 -1.55 1.74
C LEU A 13 3.63 -1.81 3.16
N ASP A 14 4.16 -3.00 3.42
CA ASP A 14 4.74 -3.35 4.73
C ASP A 14 5.99 -2.49 5.01
N ILE A 15 6.88 -2.35 4.04
CA ILE A 15 8.05 -1.44 4.16
C ILE A 15 7.59 0.02 4.27
N TYR A 16 6.56 0.44 3.53
CA TYR A 16 5.98 1.77 3.68
C TYR A 16 5.48 2.05 5.11
N LEU A 17 4.90 1.05 5.79
CA LEU A 17 4.46 1.19 7.18
C LEU A 17 5.63 1.20 8.16
N GLN A 18 6.64 0.33 7.95
CA GLN A 18 7.82 0.23 8.82
C GLN A 18 8.69 1.51 8.77
N HIS A 19 8.84 2.11 7.59
CA HIS A 19 9.68 3.31 7.40
C HIS A 19 8.92 4.64 7.58
N GLY A 20 7.88 4.67 8.41
CA GLY A 20 7.19 5.91 8.77
C GLY A 20 6.47 6.60 7.61
N LYS A 21 6.00 5.82 6.62
CA LYS A 21 5.22 6.33 5.46
C LYS A 21 6.00 7.24 4.50
N ASN A 22 7.31 7.09 4.40
CA ASN A 22 8.13 7.90 3.49
C ASN A 22 7.95 7.47 2.01
N ARG A 23 7.05 8.14 1.29
CA ARG A 23 6.71 7.83 -0.11
C ARG A 23 7.90 7.99 -1.07
N SER A 24 8.76 8.99 -0.86
CA SER A 24 9.88 9.26 -1.76
C SER A 24 10.94 8.15 -1.69
N LEU A 25 11.23 7.67 -0.48
CA LEU A 25 12.13 6.54 -0.26
C LEU A 25 11.62 5.28 -0.96
N ILE A 26 10.36 4.91 -0.72
CA ILE A 26 9.73 3.71 -1.28
C ILE A 26 9.69 3.76 -2.80
N ARG A 27 9.37 4.93 -3.38
CA ARG A 27 9.41 5.11 -4.84
C ARG A 27 10.80 4.87 -5.42
N ARG A 28 11.84 5.40 -4.79
CA ARG A 28 13.22 5.25 -5.27
C ARG A 28 13.70 3.81 -5.13
N TYR A 29 13.39 3.16 -4.01
CA TYR A 29 13.80 1.79 -3.74
C TYR A 29 13.15 0.78 -4.70
N PHE A 30 11.84 0.88 -4.92
CA PHE A 30 11.11 -0.04 -5.79
C PHE A 30 10.96 0.45 -7.24
N GLN A 31 11.56 1.59 -7.57
CA GLN A 31 11.46 2.24 -8.89
C GLN A 31 10.01 2.41 -9.36
N LEU A 32 9.12 2.80 -8.43
CA LEU A 32 7.69 2.95 -8.69
C LEU A 32 7.34 4.35 -9.15
N SER A 33 6.41 4.44 -10.10
CA SER A 33 5.80 5.71 -10.44
C SER A 33 5.00 6.27 -9.25
N PRO A 34 4.99 7.60 -9.05
CA PRO A 34 4.22 8.22 -7.97
C PRO A 34 2.74 7.87 -8.03
N THR A 35 2.18 7.79 -9.25
CA THR A 35 0.79 7.40 -9.50
C THR A 35 0.48 5.99 -9.03
N THR A 36 1.40 5.04 -9.22
CA THR A 36 1.21 3.64 -8.81
C THR A 36 1.19 3.52 -7.29
N LEU A 37 2.19 4.11 -6.62
CA LEU A 37 2.30 4.03 -5.16
C LEU A 37 1.09 4.71 -4.48
N ASN A 38 0.67 5.88 -4.97
CA ASN A 38 -0.49 6.57 -4.41
C ASN A 38 -1.78 5.76 -4.56
N ARG A 39 -2.01 5.10 -5.70
CA ARG A 39 -3.16 4.21 -5.89
C ARG A 39 -3.14 3.03 -4.91
N TRP A 40 -1.98 2.44 -4.65
CA TRP A 40 -1.87 1.32 -3.72
C TRP A 40 -2.11 1.75 -2.27
N ILE A 41 -1.55 2.88 -1.85
CA ILE A 41 -1.80 3.45 -0.52
C ILE A 41 -3.28 3.80 -0.34
N ALA A 42 -3.91 4.41 -1.35
CA ALA A 42 -5.34 4.73 -1.30
C ALA A 42 -6.20 3.47 -1.17
N LYS A 43 -5.90 2.43 -1.96
CA LYS A 43 -6.60 1.14 -1.88
C LYS A 43 -6.36 0.44 -0.53
N PHE A 44 -5.13 0.48 -0.02
CA PHE A 44 -4.80 -0.03 1.31
C PHE A 44 -5.58 0.70 2.41
N ASN A 45 -5.63 2.03 2.39
CA ASN A 45 -6.37 2.82 3.37
C ASN A 45 -7.87 2.55 3.30
N HIS A 46 -8.44 2.48 2.09
CA HIS A 46 -9.86 2.14 1.90
C HIS A 46 -10.17 0.72 2.43
N ASN A 47 -9.31 -0.26 2.13
CA ASN A 47 -9.47 -1.62 2.65
C ASN A 47 -9.26 -1.70 4.17
N ARG A 48 -8.38 -0.87 4.75
CA ARG A 48 -8.18 -0.78 6.20
C ARG A 48 -9.39 -0.18 6.90
N ILE A 49 -9.99 0.86 6.32
CA ILE A 49 -11.24 1.47 6.82
C ILE A 49 -12.38 0.45 6.73
N ASN A 50 -12.52 -0.25 5.59
CA ASN A 50 -13.55 -1.29 5.45
C ASN A 50 -13.29 -2.48 6.38
N GLY A 51 -12.03 -2.89 6.58
CA GLY A 51 -11.67 -3.94 7.53
C GLY A 51 -11.97 -3.58 8.98
N LEU A 52 -11.76 -2.31 9.37
CA LEU A 52 -12.16 -1.78 10.67
C LEU A 52 -13.69 -1.66 10.80
N ALA A 53 -14.38 -1.22 9.74
CA ALA A 53 -15.83 -1.10 9.71
C ALA A 53 -16.55 -2.46 9.80
N VAL A 54 -15.97 -3.51 9.21
CA VAL A 54 -16.48 -4.89 9.31
C VAL A 54 -16.24 -5.47 10.71
N LEU A 55 -15.13 -5.15 11.37
CA LEU A 55 -14.87 -5.57 12.76
C LEU A 55 -15.71 -4.82 13.80
N GLY A 56 -16.28 -3.66 13.45
CA GLY A 56 -17.12 -2.84 14.33
C GLY A 56 -18.57 -3.31 14.49
N LYS A 57 -18.94 -4.46 13.92
CA LYS A 57 -20.26 -5.07 14.14
C LYS A 57 -20.12 -6.34 14.98
N LYS A 58 -20.14 -6.19 16.30
CA LYS A 58 -20.54 -7.26 17.22
C LYS A 58 -21.45 -6.67 18.28
#